data_AF-A0A957KZT7-F1
#
_entry.id   AF-A0A957KZT7-F1
#
_cell.length_a   1.000
_cell.length_b   1.000
_cell.length_c   1.000
_cell.angle_alpha   90.00
_cell.angle_beta   90.00
_cell.angle_gamma   90.00
#
_symmetry.space_group_name_H-M   'P 1'
#
loop_
_entity.id
_entity.type
_entity.pdbx_description
1 polymer ?
#
loop_
_entity_poly.entity_id
_entity_poly.type
_entity_poly.pdbx_seq_one_letter_code
_entity_poly.pdbx_strand_id
1 'polypeptide(L)'
;MGQIFAGAAIAEITRLCHSGYDSQTLRQKILQRLATIVPFEYVYFSITDPGTQLIIDSVMPEQPPSWMMSVFVNNEYLDDDFNKFSEMMRLRQPVAILSEAAGSDLSQSARYRNMLLPLNMRDELRAVFATEDTCWGTLCLHRGGSLAAYQSEEFAILSRLTPHITAGLRKAFLLEKAVSDKPNGPALLLLDDEYNLVSLSPVAAQWLEEIAATQQAKTPGLPLCVRSVAAQLRAL
;
A
#
# COMPACT_ATOMS: atom_id res chain seq x y z
N MET A 1 -16.28 22.26 -9.47
CA MET A 1 -15.22 21.73 -10.36
C MET A 1 -14.26 20.79 -9.61
N GLY A 2 -13.82 21.13 -8.38
CA GLY A 2 -12.89 20.29 -7.59
C GLY A 2 -13.36 18.87 -7.23
N GLN A 3 -14.63 18.65 -6.88
CA GLN A 3 -15.14 17.31 -6.54
C GLN A 3 -15.16 16.33 -7.73
N ILE A 4 -15.45 16.82 -8.94
CA ILE A 4 -15.46 15.99 -10.17
C ILE A 4 -14.03 15.54 -10.51
N PHE A 5 -13.07 16.46 -10.39
CA PHE A 5 -11.65 16.16 -10.58
C PHE A 5 -11.14 15.15 -9.56
N ALA A 6 -11.50 15.31 -8.28
CA ALA A 6 -11.18 14.35 -7.24
C ALA A 6 -11.77 12.95 -7.51
N GLY A 7 -13.03 12.88 -7.96
CA GLY A 7 -13.67 11.62 -8.34
C GLY A 7 -12.95 10.88 -9.46
N ALA A 8 -12.53 11.58 -10.51
CA ALA A 8 -11.80 10.98 -11.63
C ALA A 8 -10.43 10.45 -11.21
N ALA A 9 -9.67 11.20 -10.41
CA ALA A 9 -8.37 10.76 -9.91
C ALA A 9 -8.49 9.55 -8.98
N ILE A 10 -9.50 9.51 -8.09
CA ILE A 10 -9.78 8.34 -7.25
C ILE A 10 -10.06 7.10 -8.11
N ALA A 11 -10.92 7.23 -9.12
CA ALA A 11 -11.25 6.13 -10.02
C ALA A 11 -10.00 5.61 -10.77
N GLU A 12 -9.13 6.51 -11.22
CA GLU A 12 -7.87 6.12 -11.87
C GLU A 12 -6.92 5.41 -10.91
N ILE A 13 -6.74 5.91 -9.68
CA ILE A 13 -5.92 5.24 -8.65
C ILE A 13 -6.47 3.84 -8.36
N THR A 14 -7.79 3.69 -8.20
CA THR A 14 -8.42 2.39 -8.02
C THR A 14 -8.12 1.46 -9.20
N ARG A 15 -8.23 1.93 -10.44
CA ARG A 15 -7.89 1.13 -11.63
C ARG A 15 -6.42 0.71 -11.64
N LEU A 16 -5.49 1.60 -11.27
CA LEU A 16 -4.07 1.29 -11.17
C LEU A 16 -3.81 0.16 -10.18
N CYS A 17 -4.46 0.18 -9.02
CA CYS A 17 -4.34 -0.86 -7.99
C CYS A 17 -4.73 -2.26 -8.49
N HIS A 18 -5.61 -2.35 -9.48
CA HIS A 18 -6.07 -3.63 -10.04
C HIS A 18 -5.32 -4.07 -11.31
N SER A 19 -4.49 -3.19 -11.89
CA SER A 19 -3.83 -3.38 -13.20
C SER A 19 -2.68 -4.40 -13.20
N GLY A 20 -2.27 -4.93 -12.04
CA GLY A 20 -1.23 -5.98 -11.96
C GLY A 20 0.20 -5.49 -12.17
N TYR A 21 0.47 -4.21 -11.91
CA TYR A 21 1.83 -3.67 -11.91
C TYR A 21 2.70 -4.29 -10.80
N ASP A 22 4.02 -4.29 -11.00
CA ASP A 22 4.99 -4.50 -9.91
C ASP A 22 4.88 -3.40 -8.84
N SER A 23 5.42 -3.66 -7.66
CA SER A 23 5.26 -2.80 -6.49
C SER A 23 5.79 -1.38 -6.72
N GLN A 24 6.95 -1.25 -7.36
CA GLN A 24 7.59 0.04 -7.57
C GLN A 24 6.79 0.89 -8.58
N THR A 25 6.43 0.31 -9.72
CA THR A 25 5.63 0.97 -10.76
C THR A 25 4.26 1.38 -10.22
N LEU A 26 3.60 0.51 -9.45
CA LEU A 26 2.30 0.80 -8.85
C LEU A 26 2.38 2.02 -7.93
N ARG A 27 3.31 2.02 -6.96
CA ARG A 27 3.48 3.13 -6.01
C ARG A 27 3.78 4.45 -6.72
N GLN A 28 4.68 4.46 -7.71
CA GLN A 28 4.99 5.66 -8.49
C GLN A 28 3.78 6.23 -9.22
N LYS A 29 2.99 5.38 -9.89
CA LYS A 29 1.77 5.83 -10.60
C LYS A 29 0.69 6.34 -9.67
N ILE A 30 0.52 5.70 -8.50
CA ILE A 30 -0.39 6.19 -7.45
C ILE A 30 0.03 7.58 -7.00
N LEU A 31 1.31 7.81 -6.68
CA LEU A 31 1.79 9.12 -6.23
C LEU A 31 1.56 10.23 -7.26
N GLN A 32 1.82 9.95 -8.53
CA GLN A 32 1.57 10.91 -9.62
C GLN A 32 0.12 11.38 -9.67
N ARG A 33 -0.85 10.49 -9.40
CA ARG A 33 -2.27 10.85 -9.38
C ARG A 33 -2.71 11.42 -8.05
N LEU A 34 -2.23 10.87 -6.94
CA LEU A 34 -2.56 11.34 -5.60
C LEU A 34 -2.14 12.80 -5.40
N ALA A 35 -0.96 13.20 -5.89
CA ALA A 35 -0.47 14.58 -5.79
C ALA A 35 -1.42 15.62 -6.41
N THR A 36 -2.30 15.23 -7.34
CA THR A 36 -3.27 16.14 -7.97
C THR A 36 -4.48 16.43 -7.09
N ILE A 37 -4.74 15.61 -6.08
CA ILE A 37 -5.93 15.68 -5.20
C ILE A 37 -5.60 15.79 -3.72
N VAL A 38 -4.41 15.36 -3.32
CA VAL A 38 -3.83 15.51 -1.98
C VAL A 38 -2.38 15.98 -2.18
N PRO A 39 -2.14 17.30 -2.31
CA PRO A 39 -0.80 17.84 -2.53
C PRO A 39 0.16 17.56 -1.37
N PHE A 40 1.42 17.29 -1.67
CA PHE A 40 2.46 17.07 -0.68
C PHE A 40 3.81 17.52 -1.21
N GLU A 41 4.74 17.79 -0.30
CA GLU A 41 6.08 18.30 -0.58
C GLU A 41 7.10 17.17 -0.46
N TYR A 42 6.94 16.32 0.56
CA TYR A 42 7.69 15.07 0.69
C TYR A 42 6.73 13.90 0.89
N VAL A 43 7.10 12.76 0.32
CA VAL A 43 6.34 11.53 0.47
C VAL A 43 7.25 10.34 0.70
N TYR A 44 6.79 9.46 1.57
CA TYR A 44 7.36 8.13 1.80
C TYR A 44 6.27 7.12 1.53
N PHE A 45 6.32 6.49 0.36
CA PHE A 45 5.41 5.37 0.07
C PHE A 45 6.18 4.07 0.17
N SER A 46 6.04 3.40 1.30
CA SER A 46 6.83 2.24 1.71
C SER A 46 6.07 0.93 1.50
N ILE A 47 6.81 -0.15 1.29
CA ILE A 47 6.34 -1.53 1.47
C ILE A 47 6.98 -2.13 2.72
N THR A 48 6.29 -3.10 3.31
CA THR A 48 6.72 -3.80 4.52
C THR A 48 6.92 -5.29 4.24
N ASP A 49 7.84 -5.90 4.97
CA ASP A 49 7.94 -7.36 5.00
C ASP A 49 6.73 -7.92 5.80
N PRO A 50 5.92 -8.81 5.23
CA PRO A 50 4.70 -9.28 5.89
C PRO A 50 4.97 -10.15 7.12
N GLY A 51 6.18 -10.72 7.27
CA GLY A 51 6.55 -11.54 8.43
C GLY A 51 6.98 -10.72 9.65
N THR A 52 7.66 -9.60 9.42
CA THR A 52 8.23 -8.74 10.48
C THR A 52 7.53 -7.39 10.62
N GLN A 53 6.71 -7.01 9.63
CA GLN A 53 6.06 -5.71 9.47
C GLN A 53 7.04 -4.52 9.32
N LEU A 54 8.34 -4.79 9.13
CA LEU A 54 9.35 -3.76 8.95
C LEU A 54 9.32 -3.18 7.54
N ILE A 55 9.54 -1.87 7.42
CA ILE A 55 9.72 -1.22 6.12
C ILE A 55 10.98 -1.77 5.44
N ILE A 56 10.83 -2.22 4.19
CA ILE A 56 11.94 -2.80 3.41
C ILE A 56 12.34 -1.95 2.20
N ASP A 57 11.43 -1.15 1.65
CA ASP A 57 11.70 -0.28 0.50
C ASP A 57 10.68 0.85 0.38
N SER A 58 11.09 1.99 -0.17
CA SER A 58 10.29 3.22 -0.25
C SER A 58 10.46 3.95 -1.57
N VAL A 59 9.34 4.38 -2.16
CA VAL A 59 9.35 5.36 -3.26
C VAL A 59 9.30 6.77 -2.66
N MET A 60 10.33 7.55 -2.98
CA MET A 60 10.53 8.94 -2.56
C MET A 60 10.95 9.76 -3.80
N PRO A 61 10.00 10.39 -4.52
CA PRO A 61 10.32 11.15 -5.73
C PRO A 61 11.32 12.29 -5.49
N GLU A 62 11.16 12.96 -4.36
CA GLU A 62 12.11 13.97 -3.86
C GLU A 62 12.97 13.37 -2.75
N GLN A 63 14.28 13.56 -2.86
CA GLN A 63 15.21 13.06 -1.85
C GLN A 63 15.22 13.98 -0.63
N PRO A 64 14.86 13.48 0.57
CA PRO A 64 14.96 14.27 1.78
C PRO A 64 16.43 14.47 2.19
N PRO A 65 16.72 15.47 3.03
CA PRO A 65 18.00 15.54 3.72
C PRO A 65 18.37 14.22 4.39
N SER A 66 19.65 13.83 4.30
CA SER A 66 20.15 12.52 4.74
C SER A 66 19.90 12.22 6.22
N TRP A 67 19.88 13.25 7.08
CA TRP A 67 19.61 13.10 8.51
C TRP A 67 18.16 12.70 8.81
N MET A 68 17.22 12.97 7.90
CA MET A 68 15.80 12.77 8.15
C MET A 68 15.45 11.31 8.35
N MET A 69 16.06 10.41 7.59
CA MET A 69 15.75 8.98 7.66
C MET A 69 16.11 8.39 9.01
N SER A 70 17.22 8.82 9.61
CA SER A 70 17.56 8.42 10.97
C SER A 70 16.53 8.92 11.99
N VAL A 71 16.04 10.15 11.86
CA VAL A 71 15.00 10.71 12.74
C VAL A 71 13.68 9.96 12.55
N PHE A 72 13.28 9.68 11.31
CA PHE A 72 12.06 8.93 10.99
C PHE A 72 12.10 7.51 11.57
N VAL A 73 13.18 6.77 11.33
CA VAL A 73 13.32 5.38 11.80
C VAL A 73 13.40 5.33 13.33
N ASN A 74 14.21 6.18 13.97
CA ASN A 74 14.29 6.24 15.42
C ASN A 74 12.93 6.59 16.02
N ASN A 75 12.27 7.60 15.45
CA ASN A 75 10.92 7.93 15.87
C ASN A 75 10.04 6.70 15.75
N GLU A 76 9.84 6.16 14.54
CA GLU A 76 8.86 5.11 14.26
C GLU A 76 9.03 3.87 15.15
N TYR A 77 10.26 3.41 15.38
CA TYR A 77 10.50 2.13 16.05
C TYR A 77 10.97 2.22 17.51
N LEU A 78 11.49 3.36 17.97
CA LEU A 78 12.11 3.47 19.30
C LEU A 78 11.41 4.47 20.21
N ASP A 79 10.93 5.60 19.66
CA ASP A 79 10.33 6.66 20.46
C ASP A 79 8.80 6.54 20.56
N ASP A 80 8.25 6.95 21.70
CA ASP A 80 6.81 7.21 21.82
C ASP A 80 6.43 8.47 21.01
N ASP A 81 5.39 8.36 20.19
CA ASP A 81 4.84 9.47 19.40
C ASP A 81 3.42 9.15 18.93
N PHE A 82 2.81 10.08 18.21
CA PHE A 82 1.50 9.92 17.60
C PHE A 82 1.56 9.15 16.27
N ASN A 83 0.45 8.49 15.94
CA ASN A 83 0.22 7.83 14.66
C ASN A 83 1.32 6.84 14.25
N LYS A 84 1.82 6.06 15.22
CA LYS A 84 2.72 4.93 14.99
C LYS A 84 2.02 3.91 14.10
N PHE A 85 2.70 3.33 13.12
CA PHE A 85 2.07 2.36 12.22
C PHE A 85 1.56 1.14 12.97
N SER A 86 2.30 0.67 13.97
CA SER A 86 1.88 -0.44 14.84
C SER A 86 0.60 -0.13 15.62
N GLU A 87 0.48 1.10 16.15
CA GLU A 87 -0.71 1.54 16.87
C GLU A 87 -1.90 1.76 15.94
N MET A 88 -1.68 2.35 14.76
CA MET A 88 -2.69 2.49 13.70
C MET A 88 -3.25 1.13 13.27
N MET A 89 -2.39 0.13 13.09
CA MET A 89 -2.78 -1.26 12.84
C MET A 89 -3.64 -1.81 13.97
N ARG A 90 -3.15 -1.72 15.22
CA ARG A 90 -3.81 -2.24 16.41
C ARG A 90 -5.20 -1.63 16.62
N LEU A 91 -5.34 -0.33 16.37
CA LEU A 91 -6.60 0.41 16.50
C LEU A 91 -7.50 0.30 15.26
N ARG A 92 -7.04 -0.36 14.20
CA ARG A 92 -7.73 -0.42 12.89
C ARG A 92 -8.06 0.97 12.34
N GLN A 93 -7.12 1.90 12.52
CA GLN A 93 -7.19 3.27 12.04
C GLN A 93 -6.23 3.41 10.84
N PRO A 94 -6.70 3.19 9.60
CA PRO A 94 -5.82 3.12 8.44
C PRO A 94 -5.25 4.46 8.01
N VAL A 95 -5.82 5.58 8.47
CA VAL A 95 -5.40 6.93 8.10
C VAL A 95 -5.41 7.79 9.35
N ALA A 96 -4.43 8.69 9.48
CA ALA A 96 -4.35 9.63 10.60
C ALA A 96 -3.62 10.91 10.22
N ILE A 97 -4.09 12.05 10.74
CA ILE A 97 -3.43 13.35 10.62
C ILE A 97 -2.68 13.65 11.91
N LEU A 98 -1.44 14.13 11.81
CA LEU A 98 -0.62 14.43 12.99
C LEU A 98 -1.20 15.59 13.82
N SER A 99 -1.61 16.67 13.17
CA SER A 99 -2.23 17.82 13.85
C SER A 99 -3.53 17.48 14.58
N GLU A 100 -4.34 16.56 14.05
CA GLU A 100 -5.54 16.07 14.74
C GLU A 100 -5.19 15.23 15.97
N ALA A 101 -4.18 14.35 15.87
CA ALA A 101 -3.77 13.47 16.96
C ALA A 101 -3.06 14.21 18.12
N ALA A 102 -2.23 15.21 17.78
CA ALA A 102 -1.52 16.03 18.77
C ALA A 102 -2.38 17.18 19.34
N GLY A 103 -3.53 17.47 18.72
CA GLY A 103 -4.43 18.54 19.13
C GLY A 103 -3.80 19.93 19.02
N SER A 104 -3.90 20.74 20.08
CA SER A 104 -3.42 22.12 20.07
C SER A 104 -1.90 22.26 20.13
N ASP A 105 -1.15 21.19 20.37
CA ASP A 105 0.29 21.24 20.63
C ASP A 105 1.07 20.18 19.84
N LEU A 106 1.31 20.48 18.55
CA LEU A 106 2.20 19.71 17.69
C LEU A 106 3.62 19.56 18.26
N SER A 107 4.04 20.48 19.15
CA SER A 107 5.36 20.40 19.75
C SER A 107 5.52 19.21 20.69
N GLN A 108 4.46 18.47 21.04
CA GLN A 108 4.60 17.22 21.80
C GLN A 108 5.15 16.07 20.94
N SER A 109 4.93 16.10 19.63
CA SER A 109 5.48 15.09 18.72
C SER A 109 6.99 15.28 18.55
N ALA A 110 7.77 14.26 18.91
CA ALA A 110 9.22 14.26 18.71
C ALA A 110 9.56 14.34 17.22
N ARG A 111 8.78 13.64 16.38
CA ARG A 111 8.89 13.72 14.92
C ARG A 111 8.60 15.12 14.40
N TYR A 112 7.56 15.79 14.91
CA TYR A 112 7.30 17.16 14.50
C TYR A 112 8.48 18.09 14.80
N ARG A 113 8.96 18.09 16.04
CA ARG A 113 10.07 18.95 16.49
C ARG A 113 11.36 18.71 15.72
N ASN A 114 11.70 17.43 15.53
CA ASN A 114 13.02 17.03 15.05
C ASN A 114 13.06 16.79 13.53
N MET A 115 11.91 16.65 12.86
CA MET A 115 11.81 16.27 11.45
C MET A 115 11.04 17.29 10.60
N LEU A 116 9.80 17.62 10.99
CA LEU A 116 8.92 18.49 10.19
C LEU A 116 9.30 19.97 10.33
N LEU A 117 9.44 20.43 11.58
CA LEU A 117 9.69 21.83 11.89
C LEU A 117 10.99 22.38 11.24
N PRO A 118 12.13 21.67 11.23
CA PRO A 118 13.35 22.12 10.55
C PRO A 118 13.19 22.31 9.04
N LEU A 119 12.20 21.68 8.43
CA LEU A 119 11.87 21.81 7.01
C LEU A 119 10.70 22.72 6.72
N ASN A 120 10.22 23.46 7.72
CA ASN A 120 9.03 24.30 7.58
C ASN A 120 7.80 23.51 7.09
N MET A 121 7.73 22.23 7.48
CA MET A 121 6.55 21.38 7.28
C MET A 121 5.58 21.61 8.43
N ARG A 122 4.29 21.74 8.09
CA ARG A 122 3.22 22.07 9.02
C ARG A 122 2.49 20.84 9.53
N ASP A 123 2.37 19.81 8.70
CA ASP A 123 1.55 18.65 9.04
C ASP A 123 1.96 17.39 8.26
N GLU A 124 1.48 16.25 8.72
CA GLU A 124 1.69 14.94 8.13
C GLU A 124 0.39 14.12 8.12
N LEU A 125 0.05 13.58 6.95
CA LEU A 125 -1.03 12.63 6.76
C LEU A 125 -0.41 11.24 6.54
N ARG A 126 -0.74 10.29 7.41
CA ARG A 126 -0.27 8.91 7.35
C ARG A 126 -1.36 7.97 6.88
N ALA A 127 -0.95 6.92 6.17
CA ALA A 127 -1.79 5.74 5.97
C ALA A 127 -1.03 4.43 6.17
N VAL A 128 -1.76 3.40 6.59
CA VAL A 128 -1.31 2.02 6.66
C VAL A 128 -2.19 1.18 5.73
N PHE A 129 -1.55 0.38 4.89
CA PHE A 129 -2.20 -0.50 3.91
C PHE A 129 -2.09 -1.94 4.40
N ALA A 130 -3.16 -2.44 5.03
CA ALA A 130 -3.11 -3.71 5.73
C ALA A 130 -4.37 -4.56 5.54
N THR A 131 -4.16 -5.88 5.56
CA THR A 131 -5.18 -6.88 5.84
C THR A 131 -5.12 -7.22 7.34
N GLU A 132 -6.19 -7.77 7.92
CA GLU A 132 -6.39 -8.06 9.36
C GLU A 132 -5.17 -7.95 10.29
N ASP A 133 -4.12 -8.75 10.04
CA ASP A 133 -2.89 -8.85 10.83
C ASP A 133 -1.60 -8.50 10.06
N THR A 134 -1.69 -8.19 8.77
CA THR A 134 -0.53 -8.06 7.87
C THR A 134 -0.50 -6.68 7.24
N CYS A 135 0.55 -5.92 7.54
CA CYS A 135 0.87 -4.67 6.85
C CYS A 135 1.57 -4.97 5.52
N TRP A 136 1.07 -4.40 4.42
CA TRP A 136 1.64 -4.50 3.08
C TRP A 136 2.43 -3.24 2.68
N GLY A 137 2.19 -2.13 3.38
CA GLY A 137 2.92 -0.89 3.16
C GLY A 137 2.35 0.27 3.96
N THR A 138 3.06 1.39 3.91
CA THR A 138 2.70 2.62 4.61
C THR A 138 2.90 3.83 3.71
N LEU A 139 2.20 4.91 4.02
CA LEU A 139 2.33 6.19 3.33
C LEU A 139 2.49 7.29 4.38
N CYS A 140 3.47 8.17 4.19
CA CYS A 140 3.57 9.44 4.89
C CYS A 140 3.60 10.57 3.87
N LEU A 141 2.60 11.46 3.90
CA LEU A 141 2.56 12.68 3.12
C LEU A 141 2.89 13.87 4.03
N HIS A 142 3.89 14.66 3.66
CA HIS A 142 4.32 15.83 4.42
C HIS A 142 3.98 17.09 3.64
N ARG A 143 3.42 18.07 4.34
CA ARG A 143 3.03 19.34 3.73
C ARG A 143 3.58 20.53 4.49
N GLY A 144 3.96 21.59 3.79
CA GLY A 144 4.57 22.77 4.39
C GLY A 144 4.27 24.09 3.67
N GLY A 145 5.12 25.08 3.95
CA GLY A 145 5.10 26.36 3.23
C GLY A 145 3.80 27.15 3.41
N SER A 146 3.20 27.56 2.29
CA SER A 146 1.94 28.33 2.24
C SER A 146 0.69 27.45 2.28
N LEU A 147 0.83 26.13 2.18
CA LEU A 147 -0.32 25.23 2.22
C LEU A 147 -0.82 25.09 3.67
N ALA A 148 -2.13 24.91 3.81
CA ALA A 148 -2.76 24.65 5.10
C ALA A 148 -2.45 23.22 5.57
N ALA A 149 -2.59 22.97 6.89
CA ALA A 149 -2.57 21.62 7.46
C ALA A 149 -3.58 20.70 6.74
N TYR A 150 -3.38 19.37 6.83
CA TYR A 150 -4.31 18.43 6.22
C TYR A 150 -5.70 18.55 6.84
N GLN A 151 -6.73 18.39 6.01
CA GLN A 151 -8.13 18.50 6.44
C GLN A 151 -8.89 17.18 6.26
N SER A 152 -10.08 17.11 6.83
CA SER A 152 -10.92 15.91 6.83
C SER A 152 -11.28 15.42 5.42
N GLU A 153 -11.32 16.29 4.41
CA GLU A 153 -11.53 15.90 3.02
C GLU A 153 -10.40 15.00 2.49
N GLU A 154 -9.16 15.32 2.83
CA GLU A 154 -7.97 14.63 2.35
C GLU A 154 -7.77 13.30 3.10
N PHE A 155 -8.08 13.32 4.40
CA PHE A 155 -8.28 12.11 5.19
C PHE A 155 -9.31 11.18 4.54
N ALA A 156 -10.47 11.71 4.13
CA ALA A 156 -11.54 10.92 3.52
C ALA A 156 -11.14 10.35 2.15
N ILE A 157 -10.41 11.11 1.33
CA ILE A 157 -9.85 10.64 0.06
C ILE A 157 -8.93 9.44 0.31
N LEU A 158 -7.95 9.60 1.22
CA LEU A 158 -6.97 8.55 1.47
C LEU A 158 -7.64 7.31 2.08
N SER A 159 -8.58 7.50 3.01
CA SER A 159 -9.36 6.42 3.63
C SER A 159 -10.12 5.59 2.60
N ARG A 160 -10.70 6.23 1.58
CA ARG A 160 -11.39 5.53 0.47
C ARG A 160 -10.43 4.75 -0.42
N LEU A 161 -9.19 5.21 -0.56
CA LEU A 161 -8.17 4.57 -1.39
C LEU A 161 -7.46 3.42 -0.67
N THR A 162 -7.35 3.44 0.66
CA THR A 162 -6.68 2.42 1.47
C THR A 162 -7.01 0.98 1.06
N PRO A 163 -8.29 0.54 0.97
CA PRO A 163 -8.58 -0.86 0.63
C PRO A 163 -8.07 -1.25 -0.77
N HIS A 164 -8.14 -0.34 -1.74
CA HIS A 164 -7.65 -0.59 -3.10
C HIS A 164 -6.14 -0.67 -3.14
N ILE A 165 -5.45 0.29 -2.49
CA ILE A 165 -3.99 0.32 -2.43
C ILE A 165 -3.47 -0.94 -1.71
N THR A 166 -4.12 -1.33 -0.61
CA THR A 166 -3.81 -2.58 0.11
C THR A 166 -3.89 -3.79 -0.81
N ALA A 167 -4.99 -3.94 -1.56
CA ALA A 167 -5.16 -5.04 -2.50
C ALA A 167 -4.09 -5.03 -3.61
N GLY A 168 -3.75 -3.85 -4.13
CA GLY A 168 -2.71 -3.68 -5.15
C GLY A 168 -1.32 -4.05 -4.67
N LEU A 169 -0.91 -3.59 -3.48
CA LEU A 169 0.39 -3.92 -2.88
C LEU A 169 0.50 -5.42 -2.57
N ARG A 170 -0.56 -6.01 -1.99
CA ARG A 170 -0.62 -7.45 -1.74
C ARG A 170 -0.50 -8.24 -3.04
N LYS A 171 -1.20 -7.84 -4.11
CA LYS A 171 -1.12 -8.47 -5.43
C LYS A 171 0.29 -8.37 -6.00
N ALA A 172 0.91 -7.20 -5.95
CA ALA A 172 2.28 -6.98 -6.42
C ALA A 172 3.29 -7.88 -5.68
N PHE A 173 3.21 -7.93 -4.35
CA PHE A 173 4.07 -8.81 -3.53
C PHE A 173 3.91 -10.29 -3.92
N LEU A 174 2.67 -10.75 -4.09
CA LEU A 174 2.41 -12.12 -4.50
C LEU A 174 2.98 -12.41 -5.89
N LEU A 175 2.82 -11.51 -6.86
CA LEU A 175 3.38 -11.65 -8.20
C LEU A 175 4.90 -11.75 -8.19
N GLU A 176 5.58 -10.93 -7.39
CA GLU A 176 7.03 -11.00 -7.20
C GLU A 176 7.46 -12.34 -6.59
N LYS A 177 6.73 -12.86 -5.60
CA LYS A 177 6.99 -14.18 -5.03
C LYS A 177 6.71 -15.32 -6.00
N ALA A 178 5.74 -15.15 -6.90
CA ALA A 178 5.38 -16.18 -7.87
C ALA A 178 6.47 -16.39 -8.91
N VAL A 179 7.11 -15.32 -9.34
CA VAL A 179 8.26 -15.36 -10.26
C VAL A 179 9.53 -15.87 -9.57
N SER A 180 9.53 -15.99 -8.23
CA SER A 180 10.67 -16.52 -7.48
C SER A 180 10.69 -18.05 -7.52
N ASP A 181 11.79 -18.63 -7.99
CA ASP A 181 12.06 -20.09 -8.05
C ASP A 181 12.19 -20.77 -6.67
N LYS A 182 11.76 -20.14 -5.57
CA LYS A 182 11.89 -20.72 -4.23
C LYS A 182 10.79 -21.78 -4.01
N PRO A 183 11.15 -23.05 -3.73
CA PRO A 183 10.20 -24.16 -3.69
C PRO A 183 9.21 -24.16 -2.51
N ASN A 184 9.26 -23.19 -1.59
CA ASN A 184 8.42 -23.13 -0.38
C ASN A 184 7.57 -21.84 -0.25
N GLY A 185 7.37 -21.07 -1.33
CA GLY A 185 6.52 -19.87 -1.33
C GLY A 185 5.02 -20.18 -1.50
N PRO A 186 4.12 -19.18 -1.32
CA PRO A 186 2.70 -19.36 -1.63
C PRO A 186 2.49 -19.71 -3.11
N ALA A 187 1.48 -20.53 -3.40
CA ALA A 187 1.03 -20.80 -4.76
C ALA A 187 0.29 -19.57 -5.32
N LEU A 188 0.72 -19.07 -6.48
CA LEU A 188 0.02 -18.00 -7.19
C LEU A 188 -0.31 -18.43 -8.62
N LEU A 189 -1.53 -18.08 -9.04
CA LEU A 189 -2.00 -18.16 -10.42
C LEU A 189 -2.46 -16.76 -10.84
N LEU A 190 -1.87 -16.23 -11.90
CA LEU A 190 -2.33 -15.00 -12.55
C LEU A 190 -3.14 -15.39 -13.78
N LEU A 191 -4.38 -14.90 -13.84
CA LEU A 191 -5.32 -15.15 -14.93
C LEU A 191 -5.70 -13.85 -15.63
N ASP A 192 -6.02 -13.94 -16.92
CA ASP A 192 -6.66 -12.85 -17.67
C ASP A 192 -8.18 -12.80 -17.42
N ASP A 193 -8.87 -11.85 -18.07
CA ASP A 193 -10.31 -11.64 -17.92
C ASP A 193 -11.15 -12.80 -18.48
N GLU A 194 -10.56 -13.66 -19.31
CA GLU A 194 -11.15 -14.88 -19.87
C GLU A 194 -10.76 -16.15 -19.08
N TYR A 195 -10.09 -15.99 -17.93
CA TYR A 195 -9.56 -17.05 -17.07
C TYR A 195 -8.49 -17.93 -17.74
N ASN A 196 -7.78 -17.42 -18.74
CA ASN A 196 -6.58 -18.07 -19.24
C ASN A 196 -5.40 -17.76 -18.33
N LEU A 197 -4.48 -18.71 -18.26
CA LEU A 197 -3.29 -18.59 -17.44
C LEU A 197 -2.29 -17.62 -18.07
N VAL A 198 -1.99 -16.53 -17.37
CA VAL A 198 -0.97 -15.55 -17.77
C VAL A 198 0.38 -15.91 -17.15
N SER A 199 0.38 -16.31 -15.89
CA SER A 199 1.60 -16.70 -15.16
C SER A 199 1.25 -17.58 -13.95
N LEU A 200 2.21 -18.38 -13.48
CA LEU A 200 2.08 -19.21 -12.28
C LEU A 200 3.42 -19.33 -11.55
N SER A 201 3.36 -19.55 -10.23
CA SER A 201 4.55 -19.88 -9.44
C SER A 201 4.94 -21.36 -9.55
N PRO A 202 6.22 -21.75 -9.39
CA PRO A 202 6.61 -23.16 -9.40
C PRO A 202 5.82 -24.02 -8.40
N VAL A 203 5.51 -23.47 -7.23
CA VAL A 203 4.66 -24.13 -6.22
C VAL A 203 3.22 -24.28 -6.74
N ALA A 204 2.67 -23.29 -7.45
CA ALA A 204 1.37 -23.42 -8.10
C ALA A 204 1.37 -24.48 -9.21
N ALA A 205 2.49 -24.65 -9.93
CA ALA A 205 2.63 -25.73 -10.91
C ALA A 205 2.46 -27.10 -10.25
N GLN A 206 3.15 -27.33 -9.13
CA GLN A 206 3.08 -28.58 -8.37
C GLN A 206 1.64 -28.85 -7.89
N TRP A 207 0.98 -27.86 -7.29
CA TRP A 207 -0.41 -28.02 -6.88
C TRP A 207 -1.36 -28.28 -8.05
N LEU A 208 -1.14 -27.66 -9.21
CA LEU A 208 -1.94 -27.91 -10.40
C LEU A 208 -1.75 -29.35 -10.91
N GLU A 209 -0.52 -29.88 -10.87
CA GLU A 209 -0.24 -31.28 -11.21
C GLU A 209 -0.93 -32.25 -10.25
N GLU A 210 -0.86 -31.97 -8.94
CA GLU A 210 -1.54 -32.79 -7.92
C GLU A 210 -3.06 -32.76 -8.11
N ILE A 211 -3.66 -31.58 -8.31
CA ILE A 211 -5.09 -31.43 -8.58
C ILE A 211 -5.46 -32.18 -9.86
N ALA A 212 -4.69 -32.03 -10.94
CA ALA A 212 -4.94 -32.71 -12.20
C ALA A 212 -4.86 -34.24 -12.07
N ALA A 213 -3.95 -34.76 -11.23
CA ALA A 213 -3.82 -36.19 -10.96
C ALA A 213 -5.07 -36.78 -10.28
N THR A 214 -5.83 -35.98 -9.53
CA THR A 214 -7.07 -36.43 -8.87
C THR A 214 -8.32 -36.38 -9.77
N GLN A 215 -8.24 -35.77 -10.95
CA GLN A 215 -9.40 -35.60 -11.83
C GLN A 215 -9.63 -36.81 -12.73
N GLN A 216 -10.89 -37.27 -12.81
CA GLN A 216 -11.30 -38.35 -13.71
C GLN A 216 -11.26 -37.95 -15.19
N ALA A 217 -11.52 -36.67 -15.50
CA ALA A 217 -11.48 -36.15 -16.87
C ALA A 217 -10.22 -35.28 -17.07
N LYS A 218 -9.32 -35.72 -17.97
CA LYS A 218 -8.12 -34.97 -18.36
C LYS A 218 -8.47 -33.90 -19.40
N THR A 219 -9.20 -32.88 -18.95
CA THR A 219 -9.56 -31.74 -19.82
C THR A 219 -8.34 -30.84 -20.01
N PRO A 220 -8.04 -30.35 -21.22
CA PRO A 220 -6.96 -29.38 -21.43
C PRO A 220 -7.25 -28.05 -20.69
N GLY A 221 -6.24 -27.51 -20.01
CA GLY A 221 -6.31 -26.20 -19.34
C GLY A 221 -6.49 -26.27 -17.82
N LEU A 222 -6.78 -25.13 -17.20
CA LEU A 222 -6.90 -25.03 -15.73
C LEU A 222 -8.05 -25.89 -15.18
N PRO A 223 -7.85 -26.60 -14.05
CA PRO A 223 -8.87 -27.30 -13.30
C PRO A 223 -10.16 -26.48 -13.10
N LEU A 224 -11.33 -27.12 -13.22
CA LEU A 224 -12.62 -26.45 -13.02
C LEU A 224 -12.74 -25.81 -11.63
N CYS A 225 -12.17 -26.41 -10.59
CA CYS A 225 -12.16 -25.84 -9.24
C CYS A 225 -11.41 -24.50 -9.20
N VAL A 226 -10.28 -24.37 -9.90
CA VAL A 226 -9.52 -23.12 -10.01
C VAL A 226 -10.33 -22.06 -10.78
N ARG A 227 -10.94 -22.45 -11.90
CA ARG A 227 -11.81 -21.55 -12.70
C ARG A 227 -13.03 -21.08 -11.90
N SER A 228 -13.61 -21.94 -11.08
CA SER A 228 -14.77 -21.62 -10.25
C SER A 228 -14.43 -20.59 -9.16
N VAL A 229 -13.29 -20.75 -8.49
CA VAL A 229 -12.78 -19.76 -7.52
C VAL A 229 -12.49 -18.43 -8.21
N ALA A 230 -11.82 -18.46 -9.36
CA ALA A 230 -11.53 -17.25 -10.13
C ALA A 230 -12.80 -16.49 -10.56
N ALA A 231 -13.83 -17.22 -11.01
CA ALA A 231 -15.12 -16.64 -11.37
C ALA A 231 -15.85 -16.04 -10.15
N GLN A 232 -15.81 -16.72 -9.01
CA GLN A 232 -16.40 -16.22 -7.76
C GLN A 232 -15.72 -14.93 -7.28
N LEU A 233 -14.40 -14.84 -7.41
CA LEU A 233 -13.64 -13.63 -7.03
C LEU A 233 -13.97 -12.40 -7.87
N ARG A 234 -14.43 -12.56 -9.13
CA ARG A 234 -14.91 -11.44 -9.96
C ARG A 234 -16.31 -10.96 -9.61
N ALA A 235 -17.07 -11.77 -8.86
CA ALA A 235 -18.42 -11.42 -8.41
C ALA A 235 -18.45 -10.69 -7.05
N LEU A 236 -17.29 -10.52 -6.42
CA LEU A 236 -17.07 -9.74 -5.19
C LEU A 236 -16.67 -8.30 -5.52
#